data_AF-A0A0K2W1C6-F1
#
_entry.id   AF-A0A0K2W1C6-F1
#
_cell.length_a   1.000
_cell.length_b   1.000
_cell.length_c   1.000
_cell.angle_alpha   90.00
_cell.angle_beta   90.00
_cell.angle_gamma   90.00
#
_symmetry.space_group_name_H-M   'P 1'
#
loop_
_entity.id
_entity.type
_entity.pdbx_description
1 polymer ?
#
loop_
_entity_poly.entity_id
_entity_poly.type
_entity_poly.pdbx_seq_one_letter_code
_entity_poly.pdbx_strand_id
1 'polypeptide(L)' 'MQATAAGAGICVLPCVLADPDRRLVRLLQRQTRLIRTFWMIVHSDTRGLARIKATNFIANAVREAGDLFLPRQG' A
#
# COMPACT_ATOMS: atom_id res chain seq x y z
N MET A 1 -11.62 -2.06 6.63
CA MET A 1 -11.84 -3.48 6.31
C MET A 1 -12.74 -4.23 7.29
N GLN A 2 -12.88 -3.81 8.55
CA GLN A 2 -13.69 -4.53 9.55
C GLN A 2 -15.18 -4.69 9.16
N ALA A 3 -15.81 -3.66 8.57
CA ALA A 3 -17.20 -3.76 8.11
C ALA A 3 -17.38 -4.86 7.05
N THR A 4 -16.49 -4.92 6.05
CA THR A 4 -16.45 -5.98 5.04
C THR A 4 -16.20 -7.35 5.69
N ALA A 5 -15.22 -7.44 6.60
CA ALA A 5 -14.93 -8.69 7.32
C ALA A 5 -16.11 -9.14 8.21
N ALA A 6 -16.97 -8.22 8.66
CA ALA A 6 -18.18 -8.49 9.41
C ALA A 6 -19.42 -8.72 8.52
N GLY A 7 -19.27 -8.77 7.19
CA GLY A 7 -20.35 -9.10 6.26
C GLY A 7 -21.22 -7.91 5.80
N ALA A 8 -20.82 -6.67 6.09
CA ALA A 8 -21.60 -5.49 5.68
C ALA A 8 -21.55 -5.18 4.17
N GLY A 9 -20.77 -5.92 3.38
CA GLY A 9 -20.67 -5.76 1.93
C GLY A 9 -19.25 -5.81 1.40
N ILE A 10 -19.05 -5.38 0.15
CA ILE A 10 -17.77 -5.43 -0.60
C ILE A 10 -17.04 -4.09 -0.45
N CYS A 11 -15.70 -4.11 -0.43
CA CYS A 11 -14.87 -2.91 -0.37
C CYS A 11 -13.64 -3.02 -1.28
N VAL A 12 -13.20 -1.89 -1.84
CA VAL A 12 -11.91 -1.76 -2.53
C VAL A 12 -10.84 -1.46 -1.48
N LEU A 13 -9.88 -2.37 -1.32
CA LEU A 13 -8.85 -2.28 -0.29
C LEU A 13 -7.45 -2.43 -0.90
N PRO A 14 -6.43 -1.72 -0.38
CA PRO A 14 -5.04 -2.00 -0.73
C PRO A 14 -4.65 -3.43 -0.35
N CYS A 15 -3.94 -4.14 -1.24
CA CYS A 15 -3.55 -5.54 -1.02
C CYS A 15 -2.73 -5.72 0.26
N VAL A 16 -1.76 -4.85 0.51
CA VAL A 16 -0.93 -4.86 1.73
C VAL A 16 -1.74 -4.85 3.03
N LEU A 17 -2.91 -4.21 3.05
CA LEU A 17 -3.77 -4.15 4.23
C LEU A 17 -4.72 -5.35 4.32
N ALA A 18 -5.22 -5.83 3.18
CA ALA A 18 -6.23 -6.87 3.12
C ALA A 18 -5.65 -8.29 3.15
N ASP A 19 -4.51 -8.52 2.52
CA ASP A 19 -3.91 -9.85 2.35
C ASP A 19 -3.62 -10.60 3.66
N PRO A 20 -3.26 -9.94 4.79
CA PRO A 20 -3.10 -10.63 6.07
C PRO A 20 -4.42 -11.09 6.73
N ASP A 21 -5.57 -10.49 6.38
CA ASP A 21 -6.86 -10.80 7.01
C ASP A 21 -7.55 -11.98 6.31
N ARG A 22 -7.43 -13.16 6.90
CA ARG A 22 -7.99 -14.42 6.37
C ARG A 22 -9.52 -14.45 6.28
N ARG A 23 -10.23 -13.48 6.87
CA ARG A 23 -11.69 -13.36 6.76
C ARG A 23 -12.13 -12.72 5.43
N LEU A 24 -11.19 -12.10 4.72
CA LEU A 24 -11.46 -11.44 3.44
C LEU A 24 -11.11 -12.36 2.27
N VAL A 25 -11.89 -12.26 1.19
CA VAL A 25 -11.63 -12.96 -0.07
C VAL A 25 -11.58 -11.94 -1.21
N ARG A 26 -10.66 -12.15 -2.16
CA ARG A 26 -10.50 -11.29 -3.34
C ARG A 26 -11.46 -11.73 -4.45
N LEU A 27 -12.33 -10.83 -4.92
CA LEU A 27 -13.41 -11.17 -5.86
C LEU A 27 -13.03 -11.02 -7.35
N LEU A 28 -12.36 -9.94 -7.74
CA LEU A 28 -12.15 -9.56 -9.15
C LEU A 28 -10.69 -9.69 -9.65
N GLN A 29 -9.95 -10.64 -9.11
CA GLN A 29 -8.51 -10.78 -9.31
C GLN A 29 -8.06 -10.89 -10.78
N ARG A 30 -8.91 -11.43 -11.66
CA ARG A 30 -8.61 -11.59 -13.10
C ARG A 30 -9.14 -10.46 -13.98
N GLN A 31 -10.13 -9.70 -13.49
CA GLN A 31 -10.76 -8.63 -14.28
C GLN A 31 -10.17 -7.25 -13.97
N THR A 32 -9.53 -7.06 -12.81
CA THR A 32 -9.20 -5.72 -12.34
C THR A 32 -7.94 -5.70 -11.49
N ARG A 33 -7.00 -4.81 -11.86
CA ARG A 33 -5.77 -4.53 -11.10
C ARG A 33 -5.70 -3.05 -10.77
N LEU A 34 -5.78 -2.72 -9.48
CA LEU A 34 -5.60 -1.34 -9.01
C LEU A 34 -4.17 -1.18 -8.51
N ILE A 35 -3.40 -0.35 -9.20
CA ILE A 35 -2.07 0.05 -8.77
C ILE A 35 -2.20 1.45 -8.13
N ARG A 36 -1.57 1.63 -6.98
CA ARG A 36 -1.54 2.90 -6.25
C ARG A 36 -0.11 3.39 -6.17
N THR A 37 0.05 4.68 -6.44
CA THR A 37 1.33 5.39 -6.27
C THR A 37 1.32 6.06 -4.91
N PHE A 38 2.35 5.79 -4.10
CA PHE A 38 2.58 6.50 -2.85
C PHE A 38 3.60 7.61 -3.08
N TRP A 39 3.31 8.80 -2.56
CA TRP A 39 4.16 9.98 -2.70
C TRP A 39 4.70 10.40 -1.33
N MET A 40 6.00 10.72 -1.29
CA MET A 40 6.61 11.43 -0.16
C MET A 40 6.89 12.86 -0.61
N ILE A 41 6.23 13.82 0.04
CA ILE A 41 6.31 15.24 -0.31
C ILE A 41 7.11 15.95 0.77
N VAL A 42 8.10 16.74 0.35
CA VAL A 42 8.92 17.59 1.21
C VAL A 42 9.01 18.99 0.61
N HIS A 43 9.03 20.02 1.45
CA HIS A 43 9.19 21.40 0.97
C HIS A 43 10.59 21.59 0.36
N SER A 44 10.68 22.21 -0.81
CA SER A 44 11.92 22.42 -1.58
C SER A 44 13.07 22.93 -0.71
N ASP A 45 12.77 23.95 0.09
CA ASP A 45 13.76 24.69 0.89
C ASP A 45 14.31 23.86 2.04
N THR A 46 13.55 22.86 2.48
CA THR A 46 13.92 21.98 3.60
C THR A 46 14.55 20.66 3.17
N ARG A 47 14.45 20.31 1.87
CA ARG A 47 14.95 19.04 1.31
C ARG A 47 16.44 18.82 1.60
N GLY A 48 17.22 19.89 1.75
CA GLY A 48 18.65 19.85 2.04
C GLY A 48 18.99 19.43 3.48
N LEU A 49 18.08 19.63 4.44
CA LEU A 49 18.34 19.38 5.86
C LEU A 49 18.59 17.89 6.11
N ALA A 50 19.63 17.56 6.90
CA ALA A 50 20.03 16.17 7.16
C ALA A 50 18.86 15.30 7.67
N ARG A 51 18.05 15.82 8.59
CA ARG A 51 16.85 15.14 9.11
C ARG A 51 15.80 14.84 8.04
N ILE A 52 15.66 15.70 7.03
CA ILE A 52 14.73 15.49 5.93
C ILE A 52 15.29 14.47 4.96
N LYS A 53 16.59 14.55 4.62
CA LYS A 53 17.26 13.53 3.82
C LYS A 53 17.18 12.13 4.44
N ALA A 54 17.23 12.03 5.78
CA ALA A 54 17.08 10.76 6.49
C ALA A 54 15.73 10.07 6.21
N THR A 55 14.67 10.83 5.91
CA THR A 55 13.36 10.25 5.56
C THR A 55 13.37 9.42 4.28
N ASN A 56 14.37 9.60 3.40
CA ASN A 56 14.54 8.74 2.20
C ASN A 56 14.66 7.25 2.57
N PHE A 57 15.06 6.94 3.80
CA PHE A 57 15.03 5.58 4.34
C PHE A 57 13.65 4.93 4.15
N ILE A 58 12.55 5.66 4.38
CA ILE A 58 11.18 5.13 4.24
C ILE A 58 10.93 4.71 2.79
N ALA A 59 11.29 5.56 1.83
CA ALA A 59 11.13 5.25 0.41
C ALA A 59 11.97 4.03 0.00
N ASN A 60 13.19 3.90 0.53
CA ASN A 60 14.05 2.75 0.27
C ASN A 60 13.45 1.48 0.86
N ALA A 61 13.04 1.50 2.13
CA ALA A 61 12.42 0.36 2.81
C ALA A 61 11.15 -0.13 2.09
N VAL A 62 10.32 0.79 1.58
CA VAL A 62 9.12 0.42 0.80
C VAL A 62 9.49 -0.21 -0.54
N ARG A 63 10.56 0.27 -1.23
CA ARG A 63 11.03 -0.35 -2.48
C ARG A 63 11.59 -1.75 -2.24
N GLU A 64 12.35 -1.94 -1.16
CA GLU A 64 12.88 -3.25 -0.76
C GLU A 64 11.75 -4.22 -0.40
N ALA A 65 10.70 -3.73 0.27
CA ALA A 65 9.49 -4.50 0.56
C ALA A 65 8.48 -4.52 -0.60
N GLY A 66 8.91 -4.29 -1.85
CA GLY A 66 8.03 -4.08 -3.01
C GLY A 66 6.97 -5.17 -3.20
N ASP A 67 7.31 -6.43 -2.94
CA ASP A 67 6.40 -7.58 -3.05
C ASP A 67 5.19 -7.51 -2.11
N LEU A 68 5.32 -6.80 -0.99
CA LEU A 68 4.22 -6.57 -0.05
C LEU A 68 3.23 -5.52 -0.56
N PHE A 69 3.73 -4.49 -1.25
CA PHE A 69 2.93 -3.34 -1.70
C PHE A 69 2.36 -3.51 -3.10
N LEU A 70 2.95 -4.40 -3.91
CA LEU A 70 2.46 -4.72 -5.24
C LEU A 70 1.44 -5.87 -5.18
N PRO A 71 0.34 -5.79 -5.96
CA PRO A 71 -0.62 -6.88 -6.02
C PRO A 71 0.06 -8.13 -6.61
N ARG A 72 0.05 -9.23 -5.84
CA ARG A 72 0.54 -10.55 -6.30
C ARG A 72 -0.04 -10.89 -7.66
N GLN A 73 0.81 -11.39 -8.56
CA GLN A 73 0.39 -11.97 -9.83
C GLN A 73 -0.45 -13.22 -9.50
N GLY A 74 -1.68 -13.26 -9.99
CA GLY A 74 -2.57 -14.42 -9.85
C GLY A 74 -2.47 -15.34 -11.07
#